data_AF-A0A972SBQ9-F1
#
_entry.id   AF-A0A972SBQ9-F1
#
_cell.length_a   1.000
_cell.length_b   1.000
_cell.length_c   1.000
_cell.angle_alpha   90.00
_cell.angle_beta   90.00
_cell.angle_gamma   90.00
#
_symmetry.space_group_name_H-M   'P 1'
#
loop_
_entity.id
_entity.type
_entity.pdbx_description
1 polymer ?
#
loop_
_entity_poly.entity_id
_entity_poly.type
_entity_poly.pdbx_seq_one_letter_code
_entity_poly.pdbx_strand_id
1 'polypeptide(L)'
;NRWFNDYFAVAAGLGRRLTPWGSRRDRKLGPSLDFFGLNYYTSDLVAFTPTPPAYTKRRFPPDAPQSEHGDIAHVPEGMFQGIRWASRFGKPILITENGVEDSTDTLRPRYLAEHLFQVWQATIYDWDVRGYLHWTLTDNFEWDRGWTRRFGLWALDPETQVRTPRPSAAFYTAICQNNALDVETVAHYAPAALDMLMPGLSSS
;
A
#
# COMPACT_ATOMS: atom_id res chain seq x y z
N ASN A 1 -7.40 -17.70 5.36
CA ASN A 1 -8.84 -17.73 5.64
C ASN A 1 -9.58 -16.97 4.52
N ARG A 2 -9.71 -17.58 3.34
CA ARG A 2 -10.26 -16.93 2.13
C ARG A 2 -11.72 -16.50 2.29
N TRP A 3 -12.44 -17.26 3.09
CA TRP A 3 -13.86 -17.10 3.36
C TRP A 3 -14.22 -15.81 4.08
N PHE A 4 -13.47 -15.47 5.13
CA PHE A 4 -13.64 -14.21 5.85
C PHE A 4 -13.25 -13.00 4.99
N ASN A 5 -12.10 -13.09 4.31
CA ASN A 5 -11.56 -11.99 3.52
C ASN A 5 -12.42 -11.67 2.28
N ASP A 6 -12.97 -12.69 1.61
CA ASP A 6 -13.75 -12.49 0.39
C ASP A 6 -15.22 -12.13 0.70
N TYR A 7 -15.73 -12.37 1.92
CA TYR A 7 -17.18 -12.26 2.22
C TYR A 7 -17.75 -10.89 1.89
N PHE A 8 -17.15 -9.82 2.44
CA PHE A 8 -17.66 -8.47 2.24
C PHE A 8 -17.55 -8.03 0.79
N ALA A 9 -16.40 -8.27 0.16
CA ALA A 9 -16.16 -7.88 -1.23
C ALA A 9 -17.06 -8.66 -2.21
N VAL A 10 -17.33 -9.94 -1.96
CA VAL A 10 -18.29 -10.74 -2.74
C VAL A 10 -19.73 -10.28 -2.51
N ALA A 11 -20.09 -9.93 -1.27
CA ALA A 11 -21.41 -9.43 -0.93
C ALA A 11 -21.70 -8.07 -1.60
N ALA A 12 -20.82 -7.09 -1.40
CA ALA A 12 -21.00 -5.73 -1.88
C ALA A 12 -20.66 -5.56 -3.37
N GLY A 13 -19.65 -6.28 -3.87
CA GLY A 13 -19.21 -6.19 -5.26
C GLY A 13 -20.04 -7.04 -6.21
N LEU A 14 -20.41 -8.27 -5.81
CA LEU A 14 -21.08 -9.25 -6.68
C LEU A 14 -22.54 -9.54 -6.30
N GLY A 15 -23.05 -8.96 -5.20
CA GLY A 15 -24.42 -9.21 -4.74
C GLY A 15 -24.65 -10.67 -4.29
N ARG A 16 -23.60 -11.30 -3.75
CA ARG A 16 -23.60 -12.72 -3.41
C ARG A 16 -23.23 -12.94 -1.95
N ARG A 17 -24.00 -13.78 -1.26
CA ARG A 17 -23.64 -14.25 0.08
C ARG A 17 -22.80 -15.53 -0.06
N LEU A 18 -21.66 -15.60 0.64
CA LEU A 18 -20.92 -16.85 0.77
C LEU A 18 -21.64 -17.78 1.77
N THR A 19 -21.81 -19.04 1.39
CA THR A 19 -22.42 -20.15 2.16
C THR A 19 -21.48 -21.35 2.14
N PRO A 20 -21.40 -22.23 3.16
CA PRO A 20 -20.39 -23.31 3.21
C PRO A 20 -20.26 -24.15 1.94
N TRP A 21 -21.31 -24.16 1.11
CA TRP A 21 -21.45 -24.89 -0.15
C TRP A 21 -21.19 -24.04 -1.43
N GLY A 22 -20.68 -22.80 -1.30
CA GLY A 22 -20.41 -21.90 -2.42
C GLY A 22 -21.03 -20.51 -2.24
N SER A 23 -21.43 -19.84 -3.32
CA SER A 23 -22.08 -18.52 -3.25
C SER A 23 -23.52 -18.59 -3.72
N ARG A 24 -24.43 -17.86 -3.05
CA ARG A 24 -25.82 -17.68 -3.49
C ARG A 24 -26.08 -16.20 -3.77
N ARG A 25 -26.79 -15.91 -4.86
CA ARG A 25 -27.25 -14.57 -5.16
C ARG A 25 -28.28 -14.16 -4.10
N ASP A 26 -28.11 -13.00 -3.50
CA ASP A 26 -29.05 -12.45 -2.53
C ASP A 26 -29.73 -11.24 -3.17
N ARG A 27 -31.05 -11.26 -3.34
CA ARG A 27 -31.78 -10.14 -3.97
C ARG A 27 -31.73 -8.85 -3.16
N LYS A 28 -31.35 -8.91 -1.87
CA LYS A 28 -31.14 -7.74 -1.02
C LYS A 28 -29.71 -7.19 -1.14
N LEU A 29 -28.79 -7.93 -1.75
CA LEU A 29 -27.41 -7.51 -2.00
C LEU A 29 -27.23 -7.31 -3.51
N GLY A 30 -27.02 -6.07 -3.94
CA GLY A 30 -26.70 -5.73 -5.32
C GLY A 30 -25.22 -5.37 -5.47
N PRO A 31 -24.70 -5.24 -6.70
CA PRO A 31 -23.44 -4.56 -6.96
C PRO A 31 -23.61 -3.07 -6.62
N SER A 32 -23.46 -2.72 -5.34
CA SER A 32 -23.69 -1.37 -4.81
C SER A 32 -22.41 -0.53 -4.79
N LEU A 33 -21.29 -1.09 -5.24
CA LEU A 33 -19.99 -0.42 -5.28
C LEU A 33 -19.74 0.18 -6.66
N ASP A 34 -19.35 1.44 -6.69
CA ASP A 34 -18.86 2.11 -7.89
C ASP A 34 -17.37 1.81 -8.12
N PHE A 35 -16.59 1.66 -7.05
CA PHE A 35 -15.17 1.30 -7.08
C PHE A 35 -14.76 0.52 -5.83
N PHE A 36 -13.54 -0.01 -5.82
CA PHE A 36 -12.91 -0.70 -4.70
C PHE A 36 -11.73 0.13 -4.18
N GLY A 37 -11.81 0.60 -2.93
CA GLY A 37 -10.70 1.27 -2.25
C GLY A 37 -9.76 0.25 -1.62
N LEU A 38 -8.46 0.34 -1.91
CA LEU A 38 -7.42 -0.52 -1.36
C LEU A 38 -6.42 0.30 -0.54
N ASN A 39 -6.34 -0.02 0.76
CA ASN A 39 -5.25 0.44 1.62
C ASN A 39 -4.23 -0.69 1.72
N TYR A 40 -2.98 -0.42 1.38
CA TYR A 40 -1.91 -1.41 1.46
C TYR A 40 -0.67 -0.81 2.11
N TYR A 41 -0.06 -1.55 3.04
CA TYR A 41 1.12 -1.13 3.78
C TYR A 41 2.19 -2.22 3.87
N THR A 42 1.80 -3.48 4.03
CA THR A 42 2.77 -4.56 4.23
C THR A 42 2.15 -5.93 3.97
N SER A 43 2.98 -6.97 4.04
CA SER A 43 2.57 -8.37 3.97
C SER A 43 3.16 -9.17 5.14
N ASP A 44 2.33 -9.99 5.77
CA ASP A 44 2.75 -10.89 6.85
C ASP A 44 2.91 -12.34 6.36
N LEU A 45 3.94 -13.00 6.86
CA LEU A 45 4.01 -14.45 6.92
C LEU A 45 3.25 -14.92 8.16
N VAL A 46 2.29 -15.82 7.96
CA VAL A 46 1.47 -16.37 9.05
C VAL A 46 1.78 -17.85 9.23
N ALA A 47 2.18 -18.22 10.43
CA ALA A 47 2.37 -19.62 10.84
C ALA A 47 1.32 -20.02 11.88
N PHE A 48 0.86 -21.27 11.84
CA PHE A 48 0.03 -21.82 12.91
C PHE A 48 0.85 -22.02 14.18
N THR A 49 0.27 -21.69 15.33
CA THR A 49 0.82 -21.98 16.65
C THR A 49 -0.25 -22.62 17.52
N PRO A 50 0.01 -23.77 18.18
CA PRO A 50 -0.98 -24.43 19.03
C PRO A 50 -1.12 -23.78 20.42
N THR A 51 -0.76 -22.50 20.57
CA THR A 51 -0.66 -21.81 21.87
C THR A 51 -1.76 -20.75 22.01
N PRO A 52 -2.75 -20.91 22.90
CA PRO A 52 -3.73 -19.87 23.18
C PRO A 52 -3.10 -18.57 23.72
N PRO A 53 -3.74 -17.38 23.56
CA PRO A 53 -5.06 -17.17 22.94
C PRO A 53 -5.00 -17.04 21.41
N ALA A 54 -3.80 -16.94 20.82
CA ALA A 54 -3.62 -16.72 19.39
C ALA A 54 -3.09 -17.99 18.70
N TYR A 55 -3.93 -18.61 17.86
CA TYR A 55 -3.55 -19.79 17.08
C TYR A 55 -2.66 -19.48 15.86
N THR A 56 -2.21 -18.23 15.75
CA THR A 56 -1.37 -17.77 14.65
C THR A 56 -0.25 -16.89 15.17
N LYS A 57 0.93 -17.04 14.56
CA LYS A 57 2.06 -16.13 14.71
C LYS A 57 2.30 -15.41 13.39
N ARG A 58 2.26 -14.08 13.43
CA ARG A 58 2.63 -13.21 12.31
C ARG A 58 4.10 -12.84 12.43
N ARG A 59 4.78 -12.76 11.29
CA ARG A 59 6.12 -12.21 11.16
C ARG A 59 6.27 -11.57 9.79
N PHE A 60 7.14 -10.58 9.68
CA PHE A 60 7.53 -10.09 8.36
C PHE A 60 8.46 -11.06 7.65
N PRO A 61 8.56 -10.96 6.31
CA PRO A 61 9.63 -11.62 5.57
C PRO A 61 11.00 -11.22 6.16
N PRO A 62 11.92 -12.18 6.38
CA PRO A 62 13.14 -11.94 7.16
C PRO A 62 14.06 -10.87 6.57
N ASP A 63 14.07 -10.73 5.23
CA ASP A 63 14.97 -9.82 4.52
C ASP A 63 14.28 -8.52 4.08
N ALA A 64 13.01 -8.32 4.46
CA ALA A 64 12.29 -7.10 4.11
C ALA A 64 12.76 -5.94 5.00
N PRO A 65 13.21 -4.81 4.42
CA PRO A 65 13.46 -3.59 5.19
C PRO A 65 12.23 -3.21 6.00
N GLN A 66 12.43 -2.74 7.22
CA GLN A 66 11.32 -2.37 8.09
C GLN A 66 11.31 -0.87 8.31
N SER A 67 10.11 -0.37 8.59
CA SER A 67 9.87 1.00 9.00
C SER A 67 10.56 1.33 10.31
N GLU A 68 10.64 2.62 10.64
CA GLU A 68 11.42 3.14 11.78
C GLU A 68 11.17 2.39 13.11
N HIS A 69 9.92 1.99 13.39
CA HIS A 69 9.56 1.27 14.60
C HIS A 69 9.24 -0.22 14.37
N GLY A 70 9.47 -0.75 13.17
CA GLY A 70 9.19 -2.15 12.84
C GLY A 70 7.71 -2.48 12.76
N ASP A 71 6.85 -1.50 12.49
CA ASP A 71 5.41 -1.70 12.33
C ASP A 71 5.01 -2.12 10.90
N ILE A 72 5.85 -1.80 9.91
CA ILE A 72 5.64 -2.06 8.49
C ILE A 72 6.90 -2.67 7.90
N ALA A 73 6.77 -3.79 7.18
CA ALA A 73 7.81 -4.28 6.30
C ALA A 73 7.59 -3.80 4.86
N HIS A 74 8.67 -3.37 4.23
CA HIS A 74 8.74 -2.98 2.83
C HIS A 74 8.60 -4.23 1.94
N VAL A 75 7.38 -4.48 1.45
CA VAL A 75 7.05 -5.64 0.59
C VAL A 75 6.23 -5.16 -0.62
N PRO A 76 6.85 -4.59 -1.66
CA PRO A 76 6.13 -4.02 -2.80
C PRO A 76 5.23 -5.03 -3.51
N GLU A 77 5.66 -6.28 -3.68
CA GLU A 77 4.92 -7.31 -4.43
C GLU A 77 3.54 -7.60 -3.82
N GLY A 78 3.37 -7.36 -2.52
CA GLY A 78 2.07 -7.50 -1.87
C GLY A 78 1.05 -6.47 -2.36
N MET A 79 1.48 -5.27 -2.81
CA MET A 79 0.61 -4.30 -3.48
C MET A 79 0.01 -4.92 -4.75
N PHE A 80 0.86 -5.50 -5.61
CA PHE A 80 0.40 -6.16 -6.83
C PHE A 80 -0.55 -7.32 -6.53
N GLN A 81 -0.25 -8.14 -5.52
CA GLN A 81 -1.16 -9.23 -5.11
C GLN A 81 -2.49 -8.71 -4.55
N GLY A 82 -2.47 -7.58 -3.84
CA GLY A 82 -3.67 -6.88 -3.36
C GLY A 82 -4.54 -6.39 -4.51
N ILE A 83 -3.94 -5.74 -5.51
CA ILE A 83 -4.64 -5.28 -6.71
C ILE A 83 -5.20 -6.48 -7.50
N ARG A 84 -4.41 -7.55 -7.67
CA ARG A 84 -4.85 -8.81 -8.29
C ARG A 84 -6.03 -9.45 -7.57
N TRP A 85 -6.10 -9.30 -6.25
CA TRP A 85 -7.23 -9.78 -5.48
C TRP A 85 -8.46 -8.90 -5.70
N ALA A 86 -8.31 -7.58 -5.64
CA ALA A 86 -9.38 -6.62 -5.87
C ALA A 86 -9.95 -6.67 -7.30
N SER A 87 -9.11 -6.93 -8.31
CA SER A 87 -9.55 -6.95 -9.72
C SER A 87 -10.60 -8.03 -10.03
N ARG A 88 -10.67 -9.09 -9.21
CA ARG A 88 -11.66 -10.17 -9.34
C ARG A 88 -13.10 -9.70 -9.13
N PHE A 89 -13.29 -8.52 -8.53
CA PHE A 89 -14.61 -7.96 -8.27
C PHE A 89 -15.14 -7.12 -9.45
N GLY A 90 -14.34 -6.92 -10.51
CA GLY A 90 -14.79 -6.24 -11.73
C GLY A 90 -15.19 -4.78 -11.52
N LYS A 91 -14.57 -4.12 -10.53
CA LYS A 91 -14.77 -2.71 -10.20
C LYS A 91 -13.47 -1.94 -10.40
N PRO A 92 -13.53 -0.65 -10.78
CA PRO A 92 -12.39 0.24 -10.74
C PRO A 92 -11.73 0.20 -9.37
N ILE A 93 -10.40 0.28 -9.31
CA ILE A 93 -9.62 0.20 -8.07
C ILE A 93 -8.98 1.57 -7.81
N LEU A 94 -9.10 2.05 -6.58
CA LEU A 94 -8.38 3.23 -6.11
C LEU A 94 -7.45 2.79 -4.97
N ILE A 95 -6.15 3.05 -5.10
CA ILE A 95 -5.25 2.89 -3.95
C ILE A 95 -5.50 4.08 -3.03
N THR A 96 -6.29 3.86 -2.00
CA THR A 96 -6.79 4.91 -1.12
C THR A 96 -5.79 5.29 -0.04
N GLU A 97 -4.90 4.37 0.34
CA GLU A 97 -3.77 4.65 1.23
C GLU A 97 -2.58 3.74 0.92
N ASN A 98 -1.39 4.32 0.83
CA ASN A 98 -0.11 3.61 0.89
C ASN A 98 0.99 4.58 1.35
N GLY A 99 1.85 4.10 2.24
CA GLY A 99 2.98 4.85 2.77
C GLY A 99 3.70 4.09 3.86
N VAL A 100 4.70 4.71 4.49
CA VAL A 100 5.51 4.09 5.53
C VAL A 100 5.92 5.14 6.57
N GLU A 101 5.98 4.71 7.84
CA GLU A 101 6.57 5.55 8.88
C GLU A 101 8.08 5.64 8.67
N ASP A 102 8.59 6.86 8.66
CA ASP A 102 10.01 7.14 8.46
C ASP A 102 10.25 8.63 8.74
N SER A 103 10.62 8.96 9.98
CA SER A 103 10.86 10.35 10.36
C SER A 103 12.00 11.00 9.57
N THR A 104 12.98 10.19 9.17
CA THR A 104 14.22 10.60 8.49
C THR A 104 14.13 10.68 6.97
N ASP A 105 13.07 10.10 6.39
CA ASP A 105 12.82 10.06 4.95
C ASP A 105 13.87 9.27 4.13
N THR A 106 14.48 8.26 4.75
CA THR A 106 15.51 7.40 4.14
C THR A 106 14.94 6.17 3.43
N LEU A 107 13.85 5.60 3.94
CA LEU A 107 13.12 4.47 3.35
C LEU A 107 11.97 4.93 2.47
N ARG A 108 11.27 6.00 2.85
CA ARG A 108 10.02 6.44 2.20
C ARG A 108 10.15 6.67 0.69
N PRO A 109 11.21 7.31 0.15
CA PRO A 109 11.32 7.46 -1.30
C PRO A 109 11.40 6.12 -2.03
N ARG A 110 12.23 5.19 -1.54
CA ARG A 110 12.32 3.83 -2.10
C ARG A 110 10.99 3.09 -1.99
N TYR A 111 10.37 3.14 -0.82
CA TYR A 111 9.06 2.53 -0.57
C TYR A 111 8.02 3.03 -1.59
N LEU A 112 7.91 4.34 -1.74
CA LEU A 112 6.98 4.97 -2.68
C LEU A 112 7.23 4.53 -4.13
N ALA A 113 8.49 4.57 -4.57
CA ALA A 113 8.87 4.23 -5.95
C ALA A 113 8.53 2.77 -6.27
N GLU A 114 8.94 1.82 -5.42
CA GLU A 114 8.74 0.40 -5.66
C GLU A 114 7.25 0.01 -5.56
N HIS A 115 6.46 0.64 -4.69
CA HIS A 115 5.01 0.37 -4.61
C HIS A 115 4.25 0.96 -5.80
N LEU A 116 4.58 2.17 -6.24
CA LEU A 116 4.00 2.74 -7.45
C LEU A 116 4.38 1.96 -8.71
N PHE A 117 5.59 1.38 -8.76
CA PHE A 117 5.97 0.47 -9.83
C PHE A 117 5.05 -0.76 -9.89
N GLN A 118 4.67 -1.33 -8.75
CA GLN A 118 3.72 -2.45 -8.67
C GLN A 118 2.31 -2.05 -9.11
N VAL A 119 1.89 -0.81 -8.82
CA VAL A 119 0.64 -0.23 -9.34
C VAL A 119 0.70 -0.09 -10.86
N TRP A 120 1.80 0.41 -11.41
CA TRP A 120 2.01 0.48 -12.85
C TRP A 120 2.01 -0.91 -13.50
N GLN A 121 2.70 -1.89 -12.91
CA GLN A 121 2.68 -3.27 -13.41
C GLN A 121 1.25 -3.83 -13.46
N ALA A 122 0.41 -3.52 -12.47
CA ALA A 122 -0.98 -3.95 -12.47
C ALA A 122 -1.80 -3.40 -13.67
N THR A 123 -1.51 -2.20 -14.17
CA THR A 123 -2.21 -1.63 -15.33
C THR A 123 -1.89 -2.38 -16.63
N ILE A 124 -0.70 -3.00 -16.72
CA ILE A 124 -0.31 -3.86 -17.85
C ILE A 124 -1.21 -5.11 -17.95
N TYR A 125 -1.74 -5.58 -16.82
CA TYR A 125 -2.67 -6.71 -16.77
C TYR A 125 -4.14 -6.32 -17.04
N ASP A 126 -4.39 -5.11 -17.54
CA ASP A 126 -5.73 -4.55 -17.79
C ASP A 126 -6.62 -4.54 -16.53
N TRP A 127 -5.99 -4.40 -15.36
CA TRP A 127 -6.71 -4.14 -14.11
C TRP A 127 -6.97 -2.64 -13.99
N ASP A 128 -8.25 -2.30 -13.81
CA ASP A 128 -8.75 -0.94 -13.89
C ASP A 128 -8.37 -0.08 -12.65
N VAL A 129 -7.08 0.23 -12.49
CA VAL A 129 -6.57 1.07 -11.40
C VAL A 129 -6.63 2.54 -11.79
N ARG A 130 -7.36 3.34 -11.02
CA ARG A 130 -7.73 4.73 -11.36
C ARG A 130 -6.90 5.80 -10.66
N GLY A 131 -6.15 5.44 -9.62
CA GLY A 131 -5.36 6.42 -8.90
C GLY A 131 -4.69 5.85 -7.66
N TYR A 132 -3.86 6.71 -7.08
CA TYR A 132 -3.06 6.45 -5.91
C TYR A 132 -3.09 7.66 -4.98
N LEU A 133 -3.32 7.41 -3.70
CA LEU A 133 -3.31 8.41 -2.64
C LEU A 133 -2.23 8.05 -1.62
N HIS A 134 -1.22 8.91 -1.49
CA HIS A 134 -0.17 8.75 -0.50
C HIS A 134 -0.69 8.97 0.93
N TRP A 135 -0.43 8.02 1.81
CA TRP A 135 -0.65 8.16 3.25
C TRP A 135 0.68 8.53 3.93
N THR A 136 0.92 9.79 4.31
CA THR A 136 -0.03 10.92 4.40
C THR A 136 0.53 12.22 3.83
N LEU A 137 -0.34 13.22 3.65
CA LEU A 137 0.11 14.57 3.33
C LEU A 137 0.97 15.18 4.44
N THR A 138 0.51 15.10 5.69
CA THR A 138 1.21 15.64 6.87
C THR A 138 1.29 14.60 7.96
N ASP A 139 2.30 14.67 8.83
CA ASP A 139 2.31 13.88 10.06
C ASP A 139 1.02 14.13 10.84
N ASN A 140 0.44 13.06 11.36
CA ASN A 140 -0.82 13.10 12.09
C ASN A 140 -0.75 12.24 13.36
N PHE A 141 -1.86 12.18 14.08
CA PHE A 141 -2.01 11.35 15.26
C PHE A 141 -2.33 9.91 14.86
N GLU A 142 -1.40 8.99 15.10
CA GLU A 142 -1.49 7.58 14.72
C GLU A 142 -2.15 6.75 15.85
N TRP A 143 -3.43 7.01 16.10
CA TRP A 143 -4.28 6.19 16.97
C TRP A 143 -3.66 5.86 18.34
N ASP A 144 -3.47 4.58 18.64
CA ASP A 144 -2.88 4.07 19.90
C ASP A 144 -1.38 4.40 20.03
N ARG A 145 -0.71 4.73 18.92
CA ARG A 145 0.71 5.11 18.86
C ARG A 145 0.91 6.63 19.00
N GLY A 146 -0.17 7.40 19.05
CA GLY A 146 -0.14 8.86 19.21
C GLY A 146 0.72 9.57 18.18
N TRP A 147 1.51 10.55 18.59
CA TRP A 147 2.38 11.34 17.71
C TRP A 147 3.74 10.69 17.43
N THR A 148 3.92 9.39 17.67
CA THR A 148 5.25 8.78 17.51
C THR A 148 5.53 8.32 16.08
N ARG A 149 4.50 8.06 15.26
CA ARG A 149 4.68 7.58 13.87
C ARG A 149 4.61 8.73 12.88
N ARG A 150 5.62 8.81 12.01
CA ARG A 150 5.78 9.91 11.05
C ARG A 150 5.57 9.37 9.65
N PHE A 151 4.34 9.46 9.14
CA PHE A 151 3.97 9.01 7.79
C PHE A 151 3.98 10.14 6.75
N GLY A 152 4.01 11.40 7.17
CA GLY A 152 3.75 12.53 6.30
C GLY A 152 4.81 12.76 5.25
N LEU A 153 4.42 13.20 4.06
CA LEU A 153 5.31 13.91 3.13
C LEU A 153 5.80 15.23 3.75
N TRP A 154 4.98 15.83 4.62
CA TRP A 154 5.33 17.01 5.40
C TRP A 154 5.43 16.66 6.88
N ALA A 155 6.58 16.98 7.48
CA ALA A 155 6.74 16.94 8.92
C ALA A 155 5.82 17.99 9.57
N LEU A 156 5.19 17.65 10.70
CA LEU A 156 4.37 18.57 11.48
C LEU A 156 4.89 18.65 12.91
N ASP A 157 5.23 19.86 13.35
CA ASP A 157 5.40 20.16 14.77
C ASP A 157 4.01 20.34 15.42
N PRO A 158 3.60 19.48 16.36
CA PRO A 158 2.29 19.57 16.97
C PRO A 158 2.12 20.80 17.89
N GLU A 159 3.21 21.33 18.46
CA GLU A 159 3.16 22.50 19.35
C GLU A 159 3.08 23.80 18.56
N THR A 160 3.97 23.96 17.58
CA THR A 160 4.06 25.21 16.79
C THR A 160 3.20 25.21 15.54
N GLN A 161 2.68 24.05 15.12
CA GLN A 161 1.94 23.84 13.87
C GLN A 161 2.78 24.16 12.61
N VAL A 162 4.11 24.24 12.71
CA VAL A 162 4.98 24.41 11.54
C VAL A 162 4.98 23.13 10.71
N ARG A 163 4.85 23.28 9.38
CA ARG A 163 4.98 22.19 8.42
C ARG A 163 6.30 22.32 7.67
N THR A 164 7.08 21.26 7.62
CA THR A 164 8.37 21.22 6.91
C THR A 164 8.34 20.11 5.87
N PRO A 165 8.58 20.39 4.58
CA PRO A 165 8.55 19.36 3.56
C PRO A 165 9.71 18.39 3.74
N ARG A 166 9.44 17.08 3.63
CA ARG A 166 10.48 16.06 3.50
C ARG A 166 10.91 15.93 2.03
N PRO A 167 12.11 15.40 1.73
CA PRO A 167 12.53 15.11 0.35
C PRO A 167 11.47 14.35 -0.47
N SER A 168 10.74 13.42 0.14
CA SER A 168 9.66 12.66 -0.47
C SER A 168 8.49 13.53 -0.95
N ALA A 169 8.27 14.70 -0.36
CA ALA A 169 7.27 15.65 -0.85
C ALA A 169 7.64 16.19 -2.24
N ALA A 170 8.91 16.54 -2.44
CA ALA A 170 9.41 16.96 -3.74
C ALA A 170 9.38 15.78 -4.73
N PHE A 171 9.74 14.57 -4.29
CA PHE A 171 9.66 13.37 -5.12
C PHE A 171 8.23 13.10 -5.59
N TYR A 172 7.26 13.08 -4.67
CA TYR A 172 5.86 12.84 -5.01
C TYR A 172 5.28 13.95 -5.90
N THR A 173 5.72 15.19 -5.70
CA THR A 173 5.38 16.31 -6.58
C THR A 173 5.88 16.07 -8.01
N ALA A 174 7.15 15.66 -8.18
CA ALA A 174 7.72 15.36 -9.48
C ALA A 174 6.99 14.21 -10.17
N ILE A 175 6.67 13.13 -9.45
CA ILE A 175 5.88 12.01 -9.97
C ILE A 175 4.52 12.49 -10.49
N CYS A 176 3.80 13.31 -9.70
CA CYS A 176 2.50 13.84 -10.09
C CYS A 176 2.58 14.79 -11.30
N GLN A 177 3.60 15.66 -11.35
CA GLN A 177 3.78 16.61 -12.44
C GLN A 177 4.18 15.91 -13.75
N ASN A 178 5.06 14.93 -13.68
CA ASN A 178 5.50 14.15 -14.83
C ASN A 178 4.47 13.08 -15.23
N ASN A 179 3.53 12.75 -14.33
CA ASN A 179 2.62 11.62 -14.45
C ASN A 179 3.37 10.30 -14.78
N ALA A 180 4.54 10.13 -14.17
CA ALA A 180 5.45 9.02 -14.46
C ALA A 180 6.43 8.79 -13.31
N LEU A 181 6.96 7.56 -13.25
CA LEU A 181 8.20 7.23 -12.55
C LEU A 181 9.34 7.21 -13.58
N ASP A 182 9.81 8.38 -14.00
CA ASP A 182 10.92 8.48 -14.95
C ASP A 182 12.28 8.26 -14.30
N VAL A 183 13.27 7.91 -15.13
CA VAL A 183 14.62 7.52 -14.70
C VAL A 183 15.30 8.62 -13.89
N GLU A 184 15.22 9.87 -14.36
CA GLU A 184 15.90 11.01 -13.75
C GLU A 184 15.33 11.30 -12.37
N THR A 185 14.00 11.32 -12.26
CA THR A 185 13.30 11.53 -11.00
C THR A 185 13.62 10.41 -9.99
N VAL A 186 13.57 9.13 -10.41
CA VAL A 186 13.90 8.01 -9.53
C VAL A 186 15.38 8.05 -9.12
N ALA A 187 16.30 8.34 -10.04
CA ALA A 187 17.72 8.45 -9.74
C ALA A 187 18.04 9.55 -8.73
N HIS A 188 17.34 10.68 -8.82
CA HIS A 188 17.55 11.80 -7.91
C HIS A 188 16.98 11.53 -6.52
N TYR A 189 15.74 11.05 -6.42
CA TYR A 189 15.02 10.98 -5.14
C TYR A 189 15.03 9.60 -4.48
N ALA A 190 15.09 8.52 -5.27
CA ALA A 190 15.00 7.14 -4.79
C ALA A 190 16.05 6.24 -5.47
N PRO A 191 17.36 6.58 -5.41
CA PRO A 191 18.40 5.85 -6.14
C PRO A 191 18.46 4.36 -5.77
N ALA A 192 18.11 4.00 -4.53
CA ALA A 192 18.05 2.62 -4.08
C ALA A 192 16.96 1.77 -4.77
N ALA A 193 16.02 2.40 -5.49
CA ALA A 193 14.98 1.73 -6.26
C ALA A 193 15.34 1.55 -7.74
N LEU A 194 16.39 2.23 -8.25
CA LEU A 194 16.77 2.21 -9.67
C LEU A 194 17.00 0.80 -10.20
N ASP A 195 17.75 -0.03 -9.47
CA ASP A 195 18.07 -1.40 -9.88
C ASP A 195 16.83 -2.24 -10.14
N MET A 196 15.82 -2.07 -9.28
CA MET A 196 14.57 -2.81 -9.35
C MET A 196 13.70 -2.31 -10.51
N LEU A 197 13.56 -0.99 -10.64
CA LEU A 197 12.67 -0.37 -11.62
C LEU A 197 13.27 -0.41 -13.04
N MET A 198 14.59 -0.28 -13.15
CA MET A 198 15.34 -0.02 -14.38
C MET A 198 16.66 -0.81 -14.39
N PRO A 199 16.60 -2.15 -14.49
CA PRO A 199 17.80 -2.98 -14.44
C PRO A 199 18.78 -2.60 -15.57
N GLY A 200 20.04 -2.36 -15.21
CA GLY A 200 21.13 -2.03 -16.13
C GLY A 200 21.51 -0.55 -16.23
N LEU A 201 20.79 0.37 -15.57
CA LEU A 201 21.12 1.80 -15.52
C LEU A 201 21.89 2.24 -14.25
N SER A 202 22.04 1.36 -13.27
CA SER A 202 22.74 1.63 -12.00
C SER A 202 24.27 1.51 -12.09
N SER A 203 24.78 0.98 -13.20
CA SER A 203 26.19 0.62 -13.39
C SER A 203 26.93 1.51 -14.39
N SER A 204 26.45 2.74 -14.64
CA SER A 204 27.10 3.74 -15.49
C SER A 204 27.62 4.93 -14.69
#